data_AF-A0A1G2X8I2-F1
#
_entry.id   AF-A0A1G2X8I2-F1
#
_cell.length_a   1.000
_cell.length_b   1.000
_cell.length_c   1.000
_cell.angle_alpha   90.00
_cell.angle_beta   90.00
_cell.angle_gamma   90.00
#
_symmetry.space_group_name_H-M   'P 1'
#
loop_
_entity.id
_entity.type
_entity.pdbx_description
1 polymer ?
#
loop_
_entity_poly.entity_id
_entity_poly.type
_entity_poly.pdbx_seq_one_letter_code
_entity_poly.pdbx_strand_id
1 'polypeptide(L)'
;MAKSIIQFKKMFFDSKEVVSAADKAARSVLSKIGAFIRREAKSSIKPGGRKHKTSLPGQPPRSQTGLLKRFIFFGYDKSTQSVVVGPAKLGGVKGKDAPHTLEYGGKAAISHQLSAFSSKKYVTIAPRPYMNPALNKNLPKLPAMWANSIKK
;
A
#
# COMPACT_ATOMS: atom_id res chain seq x y z
N MET A 1 -37.36 31.46 16.54
CA MET A 1 -36.32 32.46 16.27
C MET A 1 -35.84 32.30 14.84
N ALA A 2 -36.04 33.30 13.99
CA ALA A 2 -35.50 33.30 12.63
C ALA A 2 -33.97 33.45 12.68
N LYS A 3 -33.24 32.63 11.92
CA LYS A 3 -31.78 32.75 11.79
C LYS A 3 -31.43 33.75 10.70
N SER A 4 -30.38 34.54 10.91
CA SER A 4 -29.89 35.46 9.88
C SER A 4 -29.28 34.68 8.71
N ILE A 5 -29.19 35.32 7.54
CA ILE A 5 -28.60 34.71 6.34
C ILE A 5 -27.15 34.23 6.60
N ILE A 6 -26.40 34.96 7.45
CA ILE A 6 -25.04 34.59 7.85
C ILE A 6 -25.04 33.32 8.71
N GLN A 7 -26.02 33.17 9.60
CA GLN A 7 -26.18 31.96 10.41
C GLN A 7 -26.60 30.76 9.55
N PHE A 8 -27.43 30.98 8.52
CA PHE A 8 -27.80 29.93 7.55
C PHE A 8 -26.62 29.45 6.72
N LYS A 9 -25.78 30.38 6.21
CA LYS A 9 -24.57 30.04 5.44
C LYS A 9 -23.58 29.18 6.22
N LYS A 10 -23.50 29.32 7.54
CA LYS A 10 -22.66 28.48 8.42
C LYS A 10 -23.18 27.04 8.59
N MET A 11 -24.44 26.80 8.23
CA MET A 11 -25.09 25.49 8.32
C MET A 11 -25.05 24.72 6.98
N PHE A 12 -24.57 25.35 5.91
CA PHE A 12 -24.47 24.66 4.62
C PHE A 12 -23.36 23.61 4.63
N PHE A 13 -23.62 22.51 3.92
CA PHE A 13 -22.68 21.40 3.78
C PHE A 13 -21.40 21.78 3.03
N ASP A 14 -21.45 22.82 2.19
CA ASP A 14 -20.34 23.36 1.40
C ASP A 14 -19.60 24.50 2.12
N SER A 15 -20.01 24.86 3.35
CA SER A 15 -19.30 25.85 4.13
C SER A 15 -17.84 25.43 4.31
N LYS A 16 -16.92 26.41 4.19
CA LYS A 16 -15.47 26.17 4.28
C LYS A 16 -15.10 25.42 5.56
N GLU A 17 -15.79 25.69 6.67
CA GLU A 17 -15.60 25.02 7.94
C GLU A 17 -15.98 23.54 7.88
N VAL A 18 -17.10 23.19 7.24
CA VAL A 18 -17.54 21.79 7.11
C VAL A 18 -16.63 21.02 6.15
N VAL A 19 -16.32 21.60 4.99
CA VAL A 19 -15.44 20.99 3.99
C VAL A 19 -14.04 20.75 4.55
N SER A 20 -13.47 21.74 5.25
CA SER A 20 -12.14 21.60 5.86
C SER A 20 -12.10 20.56 6.99
N ALA A 21 -13.17 20.46 7.78
CA ALA A 21 -13.31 19.42 8.79
C ALA A 21 -13.40 18.01 8.16
N ALA A 22 -14.18 17.86 7.09
CA ALA A 22 -14.28 16.61 6.33
C ALA A 22 -12.93 16.22 5.71
N ASP A 23 -12.21 17.16 5.09
CA ASP A 23 -10.88 16.93 4.50
C ASP A 23 -9.84 16.51 5.55
N LYS A 24 -9.89 17.13 6.73
CA LYS A 24 -9.00 16.78 7.85
C LYS A 24 -9.30 15.38 8.37
N ALA A 25 -10.59 15.04 8.50
CA ALA A 25 -11.03 13.71 8.88
C ALA A 25 -10.59 12.66 7.86
N ALA A 26 -10.83 12.90 6.57
CA ALA A 26 -10.42 12.02 5.47
C ALA A 26 -8.93 11.74 5.50
N ARG A 27 -8.08 12.77 5.60
CA ARG A 27 -6.61 12.61 5.70
C ARG A 27 -6.19 11.77 6.91
N SER A 28 -6.82 11.98 8.07
CA SER A 28 -6.54 11.23 9.29
C SER A 28 -6.93 9.76 9.16
N VAL A 29 -8.14 9.49 8.67
CA VAL A 29 -8.67 8.14 8.50
C VAL A 29 -7.87 7.38 7.44
N LEU A 30 -7.63 7.98 6.28
CA LEU A 30 -6.86 7.37 5.19
C LEU A 30 -5.41 7.07 5.60
N SER A 31 -4.78 7.94 6.40
CA SER A 31 -3.46 7.67 6.98
C SER A 31 -3.47 6.42 7.88
N LYS A 32 -4.48 6.27 8.74
CA LYS A 32 -4.65 5.07 9.58
C LYS A 32 -4.86 3.82 8.72
N ILE A 33 -5.74 3.88 7.73
CA ILE A 33 -6.02 2.78 6.79
C ILE A 33 -4.72 2.34 6.11
N GLY A 34 -3.98 3.28 5.52
CA GLY A 34 -2.70 3.01 4.89
C GLY A 34 -1.70 2.37 5.85
N ALA A 35 -1.64 2.84 7.09
CA ALA A 35 -0.78 2.26 8.12
C ALA A 35 -1.16 0.81 8.47
N PHE A 36 -2.45 0.49 8.59
CA PHE A 36 -2.92 -0.88 8.86
C PHE A 36 -2.58 -1.83 7.71
N ILE A 37 -2.87 -1.43 6.47
CA ILE A 37 -2.57 -2.25 5.28
C ILE A 37 -1.06 -2.45 5.15
N ARG A 38 -0.26 -1.38 5.27
CA ARG A 38 1.21 -1.48 5.25
C ARG A 38 1.73 -2.42 6.33
N ARG A 39 1.19 -2.33 7.55
CA ARG A 39 1.60 -3.20 8.66
C ARG A 39 1.30 -4.66 8.36
N GLU A 40 0.12 -4.95 7.81
CA GLU A 40 -0.28 -6.32 7.46
C GLU A 40 0.57 -6.88 6.31
N ALA A 41 0.84 -6.09 5.28
CA ALA A 41 1.75 -6.48 4.21
C ALA A 41 3.15 -6.80 4.77
N LYS A 42 3.71 -5.93 5.63
CA LYS A 42 5.01 -6.15 6.28
C LYS A 42 5.02 -7.34 7.24
N SER A 43 3.91 -7.65 7.89
CA SER A 43 3.81 -8.76 8.84
C SER A 43 3.72 -10.11 8.13
N SER A 44 3.10 -10.14 6.95
CA SER A 44 3.00 -11.32 6.07
C SER A 44 4.37 -11.76 5.54
N ILE A 45 5.27 -10.80 5.27
CA ILE A 45 6.64 -11.07 4.79
C ILE A 45 7.52 -11.51 5.97
N LYS A 46 7.67 -12.84 6.11
CA LYS A 46 8.53 -13.49 7.12
C LYS A 46 9.98 -13.62 6.64
N PRO A 47 10.97 -13.64 7.54
CA PRO A 47 12.36 -13.86 7.15
C PRO A 47 12.57 -15.24 6.47
N GLY A 48 13.49 -15.29 5.51
CA GLY A 48 13.95 -16.54 4.86
C GLY A 48 14.79 -17.43 5.78
N GLY A 49 15.29 -16.88 6.89
CA GLY A 49 16.18 -17.55 7.84
C GLY A 49 17.57 -17.81 7.23
N ARG A 50 18.40 -18.59 7.94
CA ARG A 50 19.78 -18.92 7.51
C ARG A 50 19.85 -19.65 6.16
N LYS A 51 18.80 -20.40 5.80
CA LYS A 51 18.74 -21.20 4.56
C LYS A 51 18.13 -20.45 3.37
N HIS A 52 17.85 -19.15 3.49
CA HIS A 52 17.22 -18.36 2.42
C HIS A 52 15.99 -19.03 1.79
N LYS A 53 15.12 -19.62 2.63
CA LYS A 53 13.96 -20.36 2.16
C LYS A 53 13.06 -19.46 1.31
N THR A 54 12.58 -20.00 0.19
CA THR A 54 11.59 -19.32 -0.67
C THR A 54 10.19 -19.80 -0.30
N SER A 55 9.18 -18.93 -0.46
CA SER A 55 7.78 -19.32 -0.21
C SER A 55 7.19 -20.11 -1.38
N LEU A 56 6.18 -20.92 -1.07
CA LEU A 56 5.37 -21.59 -2.07
C LEU A 56 4.54 -20.57 -2.87
N PRO A 57 4.13 -20.91 -4.11
CA PRO A 57 3.14 -20.12 -4.85
C PRO A 57 1.87 -19.85 -4.02
N GLY A 58 1.27 -18.67 -4.19
CA GLY A 58 0.10 -18.22 -3.43
C GLY A 58 0.40 -17.74 -2.00
N GLN A 59 1.54 -18.12 -1.42
CA GLN A 59 1.97 -17.64 -0.11
C GLN A 59 2.76 -16.33 -0.23
N PRO A 60 2.67 -15.43 0.76
CA PRO A 60 3.47 -14.20 0.79
C PRO A 60 4.97 -14.49 0.62
N PRO A 61 5.73 -13.59 -0.01
CA PRO A 61 7.15 -13.80 -0.25
C PRO A 61 7.90 -13.80 1.07
N ARG A 62 8.95 -14.61 1.14
CA ARG A 62 9.92 -14.53 2.24
C ARG A 62 10.91 -13.39 1.99
N SER A 63 11.28 -12.69 3.05
CA SER A 63 12.31 -11.66 3.01
C SER A 63 13.68 -12.30 2.85
N GLN A 64 14.27 -12.11 1.66
CA GLN A 64 15.66 -12.52 1.37
C GLN A 64 16.66 -11.45 1.79
N THR A 65 16.47 -10.21 1.34
CA THR A 65 17.38 -9.08 1.62
C THR A 65 16.79 -8.07 2.61
N GLY A 66 15.51 -8.17 2.93
CA GLY A 66 14.79 -7.17 3.73
C GLY A 66 14.33 -5.93 2.97
N LEU A 67 14.82 -5.72 1.73
CA LEU A 67 14.49 -4.54 0.93
C LEU A 67 12.98 -4.44 0.66
N LEU A 68 12.36 -5.50 0.12
CA LEU A 68 10.92 -5.49 -0.18
C LEU A 68 10.08 -5.01 1.01
N LYS A 69 10.36 -5.52 2.21
CA LYS A 69 9.66 -5.18 3.45
C LYS A 69 9.93 -3.73 3.91
N ARG A 70 11.14 -3.21 3.69
CA ARG A 70 11.52 -1.83 4.07
C ARG A 70 10.86 -0.80 3.16
N PHE A 71 10.70 -1.12 1.88
CA PHE A 71 10.19 -0.20 0.86
C PHE A 71 8.67 -0.30 0.63
N ILE A 72 7.89 -0.92 1.52
CA ILE A 72 6.42 -0.81 1.50
C ILE A 72 6.03 0.51 2.17
N PHE A 73 5.45 1.42 1.40
CA PHE A 73 4.99 2.73 1.85
C PHE A 73 3.48 2.87 1.68
N PHE A 74 2.96 3.97 2.23
CA PHE A 74 1.65 4.48 1.89
C PHE A 74 1.71 6.00 1.75
N GLY A 75 0.86 6.55 0.90
CA GLY A 75 0.77 7.99 0.65
C GLY A 75 -0.66 8.41 0.35
N TYR A 76 -0.98 9.66 0.72
CA TYR A 76 -2.26 10.27 0.40
C TYR A 76 -2.19 10.95 -0.96
N ASP A 77 -3.10 10.58 -1.86
CA ASP A 77 -3.28 11.23 -3.15
C ASP A 77 -4.34 12.34 -2.99
N LYS A 78 -3.91 13.59 -3.17
CA LYS A 78 -4.79 14.76 -3.06
C LYS A 78 -5.79 14.85 -4.20
N SER A 79 -5.44 14.35 -5.38
CA SER A 79 -6.27 14.49 -6.59
C SER A 79 -7.51 13.60 -6.53
N THR A 80 -7.35 12.39 -6.01
CA THR A 80 -8.41 11.38 -5.89
C THR A 80 -8.95 11.22 -4.47
N GLN A 81 -8.41 11.98 -3.50
CA GLN A 81 -8.69 11.84 -2.07
C GLN A 81 -8.59 10.38 -1.58
N SER A 82 -7.56 9.67 -2.03
CA SER A 82 -7.37 8.25 -1.75
C SER A 82 -6.02 7.97 -1.08
N VAL A 83 -5.84 6.74 -0.59
CA VAL A 83 -4.55 6.27 -0.07
C VAL A 83 -3.99 5.19 -0.97
N VAL A 84 -2.78 5.39 -1.46
CA VAL A 84 -2.02 4.40 -2.23
C VAL A 84 -1.09 3.68 -1.27
N VAL A 85 -1.13 2.35 -1.25
CA VAL A 85 -0.28 1.50 -0.40
C VAL A 85 0.45 0.51 -1.28
N GLY A 86 1.78 0.43 -1.17
CA GLY A 86 2.54 -0.49 -2.00
C GLY A 86 4.05 -0.39 -1.86
N PRO A 87 4.77 -1.34 -2.48
CA PRO A 87 6.23 -1.28 -2.60
C PRO A 87 6.64 -0.11 -3.52
N ALA A 88 7.60 0.70 -3.08
CA ALA A 88 8.29 1.63 -3.98
C ALA A 88 9.30 0.87 -4.85
N LYS A 89 9.43 1.29 -6.11
CA LYS A 89 10.50 0.83 -6.98
C LYS A 89 11.84 1.37 -6.46
N LEU A 90 12.84 0.52 -6.32
CA LEU A 90 14.18 0.94 -5.95
C LEU A 90 14.98 1.33 -7.20
N GLY A 91 15.63 2.50 -7.14
CA GLY A 91 16.64 2.89 -8.12
C GLY A 91 17.91 2.06 -7.96
N GLY A 92 18.66 1.85 -9.04
CA GLY A 92 19.97 1.20 -9.00
C GLY A 92 20.00 -0.31 -8.67
N VAL A 93 18.86 -0.94 -8.33
CA VAL A 93 18.79 -2.38 -8.07
C VAL A 93 18.37 -3.18 -9.30
N LYS A 94 18.88 -4.41 -9.42
CA LYS A 94 18.42 -5.38 -10.41
C LYS A 94 17.01 -5.87 -10.05
N GLY A 95 16.17 -6.11 -11.06
CA GLY A 95 14.80 -6.60 -10.86
C GLY A 95 13.86 -5.53 -10.31
N LYS A 96 13.80 -4.35 -10.94
CA LYS A 96 12.91 -3.24 -10.55
C LYS A 96 11.44 -3.63 -10.49
N ASP A 97 11.03 -4.60 -11.33
CA ASP A 97 9.66 -5.09 -11.41
C ASP A 97 9.38 -6.29 -10.51
N ALA A 98 10.37 -6.74 -9.71
CA ALA A 98 10.21 -7.87 -8.80
C ALA A 98 9.01 -7.74 -7.86
N PRO A 99 8.70 -6.57 -7.25
CA PRO A 99 7.50 -6.46 -6.40
C PRO A 99 6.20 -6.72 -7.18
N HIS A 100 6.11 -6.26 -8.42
CA HIS A 100 4.95 -6.49 -9.28
C HIS A 100 4.84 -7.96 -9.69
N THR A 101 5.95 -8.57 -10.12
CA THR A 101 5.97 -10.01 -10.44
C THR A 101 5.66 -10.89 -9.24
N LEU A 102 6.03 -10.48 -8.03
CA LEU A 102 5.66 -11.22 -6.82
C LEU A 102 4.16 -11.11 -6.53
N GLU A 103 3.53 -9.96 -6.73
CA GLU A 103 2.09 -9.82 -6.47
C GLU A 103 1.24 -10.58 -7.49
N TYR A 104 1.54 -10.43 -8.78
CA TYR A 104 0.67 -10.91 -9.88
C TYR A 104 1.22 -12.14 -10.61
N GLY A 105 2.47 -12.51 -10.38
CA GLY A 105 3.19 -13.49 -11.19
C GLY A 105 3.66 -12.89 -12.52
N GLY A 106 4.18 -13.75 -13.40
CA GLY A 106 4.56 -13.38 -14.77
C GLY A 106 6.00 -13.74 -15.12
N LYS A 107 6.46 -13.28 -16.29
CA LYS A 107 7.82 -13.53 -16.78
C LYS A 107 8.78 -12.51 -16.16
N ALA A 108 9.86 -12.99 -15.55
CA ALA A 108 10.95 -12.17 -15.06
C ALA A 108 12.26 -12.51 -15.78
N ALA A 109 13.02 -11.48 -16.15
CA ALA A 109 14.37 -11.66 -16.66
C ALA A 109 15.35 -11.81 -15.49
N ILE A 110 16.03 -12.95 -15.41
CA ILE A 110 17.11 -13.20 -14.47
C ILE A 110 18.43 -12.98 -15.21
N SER A 111 19.26 -12.06 -14.71
CA SER A 111 20.63 -11.85 -15.20
C SER A 111 21.63 -12.46 -14.21
N HIS A 112 22.42 -13.45 -14.62
CA HIS A 112 23.53 -13.94 -13.81
C HIS A 112 24.71 -12.95 -13.90
N GLN A 113 25.26 -12.58 -12.75
CA GLN A 113 26.19 -11.44 -12.57
C GLN A 113 27.60 -11.63 -13.14
N LEU A 114 27.97 -12.81 -13.65
CA LEU A 114 29.37 -13.17 -13.85
C LEU A 114 29.91 -12.98 -15.28
N SER A 115 29.12 -12.47 -16.22
CA SER A 115 29.64 -12.22 -17.57
C SER A 115 28.96 -11.02 -18.22
N ALA A 116 29.77 -10.12 -18.80
CA ALA A 116 29.31 -9.08 -19.71
C ALA A 116 28.56 -9.66 -20.93
N PHE A 117 28.74 -10.96 -21.19
CA PHE A 117 28.09 -11.74 -22.26
C PHE A 117 26.94 -12.63 -21.75
N SER A 118 26.50 -12.49 -20.50
CA SER A 118 25.44 -13.31 -19.92
C SER A 118 24.07 -12.97 -20.52
N SER A 119 23.51 -13.90 -21.31
CA SER A 119 22.16 -13.79 -21.88
C SER A 119 21.10 -13.67 -20.77
N LYS A 120 20.14 -12.75 -20.94
CA LYS A 120 18.97 -12.67 -20.05
C LYS A 120 18.15 -13.96 -20.16
N LYS A 121 18.02 -14.69 -19.06
CA LYS A 121 17.13 -15.86 -19.01
C LYS A 121 15.77 -15.43 -18.49
N TYR A 122 14.71 -15.68 -19.26
CA TYR A 122 13.34 -15.42 -18.82
C TYR A 122 12.81 -16.64 -18.07
N VAL A 123 12.28 -16.41 -16.87
CA VAL A 123 11.66 -17.44 -16.05
C VAL A 123 10.25 -17.00 -15.69
N THR A 124 9.30 -17.92 -15.79
CA THR A 124 7.92 -17.70 -15.33
C THR A 124 7.87 -17.88 -13.82
N ILE A 125 7.46 -16.83 -13.11
CA ILE A 125 7.32 -16.80 -11.67
C ILE A 125 5.83 -16.86 -11.33
N ALA A 126 5.45 -17.84 -10.51
CA ALA A 126 4.10 -17.93 -9.96
C ALA A 126 3.85 -16.82 -8.91
N PRO A 127 2.60 -16.31 -8.80
CA PRO A 127 2.25 -15.24 -7.88
C PRO A 127 2.45 -15.65 -6.43
N ARG A 128 2.88 -14.68 -5.62
CA ARG A 128 3.12 -14.72 -4.17
C ARG A 128 2.53 -13.45 -3.56
N PRO A 129 1.19 -13.30 -3.60
CA PRO A 129 0.54 -12.06 -3.26
C PRO A 129 0.73 -11.72 -1.77
N TYR A 130 0.92 -10.45 -1.48
CA TYR A 130 1.12 -9.94 -0.12
C TYR A 130 0.46 -8.59 0.11
N MET A 131 0.15 -7.84 -0.96
CA MET A 131 -0.59 -6.58 -0.87
C MET A 131 -2.10 -6.81 -0.91
N ASN A 132 -2.61 -7.58 -1.87
CA ASN A 132 -4.05 -7.85 -1.99
C ASN A 132 -4.61 -8.58 -0.76
N PRO A 133 -3.96 -9.63 -0.23
CA PRO A 133 -4.40 -10.25 1.02
C PRO A 133 -4.39 -9.28 2.20
N ALA A 134 -3.42 -8.35 2.24
CA ALA A 134 -3.34 -7.33 3.30
C ALA A 134 -4.50 -6.33 3.22
N LEU A 135 -4.92 -5.94 2.02
CA LEU A 135 -6.13 -5.13 1.83
C LEU A 135 -7.37 -5.89 2.29
N ASN A 136 -7.58 -7.10 1.77
CA ASN A 136 -8.78 -7.91 2.03
C ASN A 136 -9.00 -8.15 3.52
N LYS A 137 -7.94 -8.41 4.28
CA LYS A 137 -8.00 -8.61 5.73
C LYS A 137 -8.40 -7.34 6.50
N ASN A 138 -8.14 -6.16 5.95
CA ASN A 138 -8.44 -4.88 6.58
C ASN A 138 -9.76 -4.25 6.10
N LEU A 139 -10.30 -4.65 4.93
CA LEU A 139 -11.59 -4.20 4.39
C LEU A 139 -12.72 -4.09 5.43
N PRO A 140 -13.01 -5.12 6.25
CA PRO A 140 -14.12 -5.05 7.21
C PRO A 140 -13.93 -4.01 8.32
N LYS A 141 -12.68 -3.56 8.57
CA LYS A 141 -12.37 -2.58 9.62
C LYS A 141 -12.47 -1.15 9.12
N LEU A 142 -12.46 -0.92 7.81
CA LEU A 142 -12.38 0.41 7.22
C LEU A 142 -13.60 1.28 7.56
N PRO A 143 -14.86 0.80 7.45
CA PRO A 143 -16.04 1.63 7.74
C PRO A 143 -16.05 2.14 9.19
N ALA A 144 -15.65 1.31 10.14
CA ALA A 144 -15.57 1.68 11.56
C ALA A 144 -14.55 2.81 11.82
N MET A 145 -13.51 2.97 10.97
CA MET A 145 -12.55 4.06 11.12
C MET A 145 -13.13 5.43 10.72
N TRP A 146 -14.18 5.45 9.90
CA TRP A 146 -14.87 6.68 9.49
C TRP A 146 -15.90 7.16 10.50
N ALA A 147 -16.39 6.26 11.38
CA ALA A 147 -17.34 6.62 12.42
C ALA A 147 -16.79 7.73 13.32
N ASN A 148 -17.57 8.79 13.54
CA ASN A 148 -17.23 9.94 14.38
C ASN A 148 -15.90 10.64 14.01
N SER A 149 -15.45 10.50 12.75
CA SER A 149 -14.18 11.04 12.29
C SER A 149 -14.24 12.55 12.00
N ILE A 150 -15.40 13.05 11.57
CA ILE A 150 -15.64 14.47 11.30
C ILE A 150 -16.02 15.15 12.62
N LYS A 151 -15.18 16.10 13.05
CA LYS A 151 -15.38 16.92 14.25
C LYS A 151 -15.30 18.39 13.82
N LYS A 152 -16.35 19.15 14.12
CA LYS A 152 -16.45 20.60 13.85
C LYS A 152 -16.35 21.36 15.16
#